data_AF-A0AAV3KFG7-F1
#
_entry.id   AF-A0AAV3KFG7-F1
#
_cell.length_a   1.000
_cell.length_b   1.000
_cell.length_c   1.000
_cell.angle_alpha   90.00
_cell.angle_beta   90.00
_cell.angle_gamma   90.00
#
_symmetry.space_group_name_H-M   'P 1'
#
loop_
_entity.id
_entity.type
_entity.pdbx_description
1 polymer ?
#
loop_
_entity_poly.entity_id
_entity_poly.type
_entity_poly.pdbx_seq_one_letter_code
_entity_poly.pdbx_strand_id
1 'polypeptide(L)'
;MNYNRNKKFITIITLLFIYVPHCFSAFSEKEKNELNSIDVKSENDKATALKKLDQAIKKTIEDNPEKKRLIFELRKSWDLTIEKKCQFEISESKETDAETTRMNNCLVENYLDEIKYFDSILP
;
A
#
# COMPACT_ATOMS: atom_id res chain seq x y z
N MET A 1 39.35 9.56 -48.05
CA MET A 1 38.24 8.66 -47.62
C MET A 1 37.49 9.13 -46.34
N ASN A 2 37.51 10.43 -45.98
CA ASN A 2 36.90 10.89 -44.70
C ASN A 2 35.52 11.55 -44.85
N TYR A 3 35.22 12.14 -46.02
CA TYR A 3 33.98 12.88 -46.26
C TYR A 3 32.71 12.01 -46.20
N ASN A 4 32.74 10.83 -46.85
CA ASN A 4 31.60 9.90 -46.86
C ASN A 4 31.35 9.23 -45.49
N ARG A 5 32.40 9.10 -44.66
CA ARG A 5 32.28 8.51 -43.32
C ARG A 5 31.59 9.47 -42.35
N ASN A 6 31.94 10.76 -42.41
CA ASN A 6 31.29 11.82 -41.64
C ASN A 6 29.84 12.03 -42.07
N LYS A 7 29.53 11.95 -43.38
CA LYS A 7 28.16 12.06 -43.89
C LYS A 7 27.26 10.93 -43.38
N LYS A 8 27.74 9.68 -43.40
CA LYS A 8 27.04 8.52 -42.82
C LYS A 8 26.84 8.65 -41.31
N PHE A 9 27.86 9.15 -40.59
CA PHE A 9 27.78 9.36 -39.14
C PHE A 9 26.73 10.41 -38.77
N ILE A 10 26.70 11.52 -39.52
CA ILE A 10 25.67 12.56 -39.38
C ILE A 10 24.29 11.99 -39.68
N THR A 11 24.13 11.20 -40.75
CA THR A 11 22.83 10.57 -41.07
C THR A 11 22.35 9.62 -39.97
N ILE A 12 23.22 8.82 -39.37
CA ILE A 12 22.89 7.90 -38.27
C ILE A 12 22.48 8.67 -37.01
N ILE A 13 23.21 9.74 -36.65
CA ILE A 13 22.86 10.61 -35.51
C ILE A 13 21.51 11.30 -35.76
N THR A 14 21.27 11.79 -36.98
CA THR A 14 20.01 12.46 -37.33
C THR A 14 18.84 11.48 -37.28
N LEU A 15 19.02 10.24 -37.73
CA LEU A 15 18.03 9.17 -37.57
C LEU A 15 17.77 8.88 -36.09
N LEU A 16 18.80 8.68 -35.26
CA LEU A 16 18.61 8.47 -33.82
C LEU A 16 17.75 9.57 -33.18
N PHE A 17 18.04 10.86 -33.43
CA PHE A 17 17.27 11.99 -32.88
C PHE A 17 15.80 12.04 -33.32
N ILE A 18 15.46 11.52 -34.51
CA ILE A 18 14.07 11.48 -34.99
C ILE A 18 13.27 10.33 -34.33
N TYR A 19 13.94 9.27 -33.89
CA TYR A 19 13.29 8.10 -33.25
C TYR A 19 13.22 8.18 -31.71
N VAL A 20 13.97 9.08 -31.05
CA VAL A 20 13.92 9.22 -29.57
C VAL A 20 12.63 9.82 -28.98
N PRO A 21 11.86 10.72 -29.63
CA PRO A 21 10.82 11.47 -28.90
C PRO A 21 9.56 10.67 -28.54
N HIS A 22 9.54 9.34 -28.70
CA HIS A 22 8.39 8.49 -28.36
C HIS A 22 8.47 7.78 -27.00
N CYS A 23 9.52 8.02 -26.19
CA CYS A 23 9.70 7.30 -24.91
C CYS A 23 9.07 7.96 -23.67
N PHE A 24 8.32 9.06 -23.81
CA PHE A 24 7.58 9.65 -22.69
C PHE A 24 6.12 9.20 -22.74
N SER A 25 5.83 8.00 -22.24
CA SER A 25 4.46 7.68 -21.86
C SER A 25 4.13 8.47 -20.59
N ALA A 26 3.51 9.64 -20.77
CA ALA A 26 2.82 10.30 -19.68
C ALA A 26 1.58 9.45 -19.32
N PHE A 27 1.44 9.12 -18.04
CA PHE A 27 0.29 8.39 -17.50
C PHE A 27 -1.02 8.98 -18.05
N SER A 28 -1.89 8.14 -18.59
CA SER A 28 -3.15 8.61 -19.16
C SER A 28 -4.12 9.07 -18.07
N GLU A 29 -5.04 9.97 -18.40
CA GLU A 29 -6.09 10.40 -17.47
C GLU A 29 -6.94 9.22 -16.95
N LYS A 30 -7.15 8.21 -17.81
CA LYS A 30 -7.85 6.98 -17.44
C LYS A 30 -7.11 6.20 -16.36
N GLU A 31 -5.81 5.94 -16.55
CA GLU A 31 -4.99 5.23 -15.56
C GLU A 31 -4.91 6.01 -14.24
N LYS A 32 -4.87 7.35 -14.30
CA LYS A 32 -4.94 8.23 -13.13
C LYS A 32 -6.22 8.07 -12.33
N ASN A 33 -7.36 8.04 -13.01
CA ASN A 33 -8.65 7.88 -12.35
C ASN A 33 -8.81 6.47 -11.76
N GLU A 34 -8.33 5.44 -12.46
CA GLU A 34 -8.32 4.07 -11.95
C GLU A 34 -7.46 3.93 -10.69
N LEU A 35 -6.22 4.43 -10.71
CA LEU A 35 -5.33 4.42 -9.56
C LEU A 35 -5.94 5.14 -8.35
N ASN A 36 -6.47 6.35 -8.55
CA ASN A 36 -7.14 7.10 -7.49
C ASN A 36 -8.35 6.35 -6.91
N SER A 37 -9.12 5.64 -7.74
CA SER A 37 -10.26 4.84 -7.28
C SER A 37 -9.83 3.66 -6.40
N ILE A 38 -8.69 3.05 -6.72
CA ILE A 38 -8.10 1.94 -5.96
C ILE A 38 -7.62 2.46 -4.60
N ASP A 39 -6.92 3.59 -4.57
CA ASP A 39 -6.45 4.21 -3.33
C ASP A 39 -7.60 4.60 -2.41
N VAL A 40 -8.63 5.26 -2.94
CA VAL A 40 -9.83 5.61 -2.15
C VAL A 40 -10.53 4.37 -1.60
N LYS A 41 -10.62 3.30 -2.40
CA LYS A 41 -11.21 2.04 -1.94
C LYS A 41 -10.38 1.42 -0.82
N SER A 42 -9.06 1.32 -0.98
CA SER A 42 -8.18 0.72 0.03
C SER A 42 -8.20 1.50 1.35
N GLU A 43 -8.28 2.83 1.29
CA GLU A 43 -8.46 3.70 2.47
C GLU A 43 -9.78 3.44 3.19
N ASN A 44 -10.88 3.32 2.45
CA ASN A 44 -12.19 3.02 3.02
C ASN A 44 -12.25 1.61 3.65
N ASP A 45 -11.63 0.63 3.00
CA ASP A 45 -11.54 -0.75 3.51
C ASP A 45 -10.75 -0.78 4.82
N LYS A 46 -9.61 -0.08 4.89
CA LYS A 46 -8.82 0.11 6.13
C LYS A 46 -9.62 0.75 7.25
N ALA A 47 -10.27 1.88 6.98
CA ALA A 47 -11.08 2.60 7.98
C ALA A 47 -12.22 1.73 8.51
N THR A 48 -12.84 0.94 7.64
CA THR A 48 -13.91 0.01 8.01
C THR A 48 -13.41 -1.12 8.90
N ALA A 49 -12.27 -1.73 8.56
CA ALA A 49 -11.64 -2.78 9.35
C ALA A 49 -11.24 -2.28 10.74
N LEU A 50 -10.61 -1.10 10.82
CA LEU A 50 -10.22 -0.48 12.09
C LEU A 50 -11.44 -0.20 12.98
N LYS A 51 -12.53 0.32 12.42
CA LYS A 51 -13.77 0.56 13.17
C LYS A 51 -14.36 -0.73 13.74
N LYS A 52 -14.32 -1.84 12.98
CA LYS A 52 -14.78 -3.15 13.46
C LYS A 52 -13.89 -3.68 14.57
N LEU A 53 -12.59 -3.46 14.47
CA LEU A 53 -11.64 -3.81 15.52
C LEU A 53 -11.93 -3.05 16.81
N ASP A 54 -12.12 -1.73 16.74
CA ASP A 54 -12.49 -0.92 17.91
C ASP A 54 -13.76 -1.44 18.60
N GLN A 55 -14.74 -1.91 17.82
CA GLN A 55 -15.96 -2.53 18.33
C GLN A 55 -15.69 -3.87 19.03
N ALA A 56 -14.88 -4.74 18.44
CA ALA A 56 -14.51 -6.03 19.03
C ALA A 56 -13.75 -5.86 20.36
N ILE A 57 -12.81 -4.92 20.40
CA ILE A 57 -12.05 -4.57 21.61
C ILE A 57 -12.99 -4.00 22.68
N LYS A 58 -13.86 -3.06 22.31
CA LYS A 58 -14.82 -2.46 23.23
C LYS A 58 -15.69 -3.54 23.87
N LYS A 59 -16.25 -4.45 23.06
CA LYS A 59 -17.04 -5.58 23.54
C LYS A 59 -16.22 -6.47 24.49
N THR A 60 -14.99 -6.84 24.11
CA THR A 60 -14.11 -7.66 24.96
C THR A 60 -13.85 -6.99 26.32
N ILE A 61 -13.67 -5.67 26.35
CA ILE A 61 -13.50 -4.91 27.60
C ILE A 61 -14.79 -4.88 28.42
N GLU A 62 -15.95 -4.74 27.78
CA GLU A 62 -17.24 -4.78 28.46
C GLU A 62 -17.50 -6.16 29.09
N ASP A 63 -17.13 -7.24 28.38
CA ASP A 63 -17.25 -8.62 28.85
C ASP A 63 -16.20 -8.95 29.93
N ASN A 64 -15.00 -8.35 29.87
CA ASN A 64 -13.86 -8.61 30.78
C ASN A 64 -13.28 -7.31 31.39
N PRO A 65 -14.03 -6.56 32.22
CA PRO A 65 -13.64 -5.24 32.69
C PRO A 65 -12.35 -5.22 33.52
N GLU A 66 -12.06 -6.30 34.26
CA GLU A 66 -10.84 -6.47 35.06
C GLU A 66 -9.58 -6.60 34.21
N LYS A 67 -9.71 -7.06 32.96
CA LYS A 67 -8.60 -7.23 32.00
C LYS A 67 -8.39 -6.02 31.10
N LYS A 68 -9.19 -4.95 31.25
CA LYS A 68 -9.15 -3.74 30.40
C LYS A 68 -7.74 -3.23 30.12
N ARG A 69 -6.89 -3.14 31.16
CA ARG A 69 -5.50 -2.68 31.01
C ARG A 69 -4.69 -3.60 30.09
N LEU A 70 -4.79 -4.92 30.31
CA LEU A 70 -4.07 -5.91 29.52
C LEU A 70 -4.54 -5.91 28.06
N ILE A 71 -5.85 -5.77 27.83
CA ILE A 71 -6.44 -5.66 26.48
C ILE A 71 -5.85 -4.44 25.74
N PHE A 72 -5.75 -3.28 26.39
CA PHE A 72 -5.15 -2.10 25.78
C PHE A 72 -3.65 -2.23 25.53
N GLU A 73 -2.91 -2.85 26.46
CA GLU A 73 -1.46 -3.09 26.28
C GLU A 73 -1.21 -4.08 25.13
N LEU A 74 -2.05 -5.11 25.00
CA LEU A 74 -2.03 -6.04 23.89
C LEU A 74 -2.31 -5.33 22.55
N ARG A 75 -3.38 -4.53 22.48
CA ARG A 75 -3.71 -3.74 21.29
C ARG A 75 -2.55 -2.86 20.82
N LYS A 76 -1.92 -2.13 21.74
CA LYS A 76 -0.74 -1.31 21.43
C LYS A 76 0.43 -2.13 20.89
N SER A 77 0.64 -3.31 21.44
CA SER A 77 1.71 -4.22 20.99
C SER A 77 1.41 -4.76 19.59
N TRP A 78 0.14 -5.04 19.30
CA TRP A 78 -0.33 -5.42 17.97
C TRP A 78 -0.20 -4.30 16.95
N ASP A 79 -0.59 -3.07 17.27
CA ASP A 79 -0.35 -1.91 16.41
C ASP A 79 1.11 -1.81 15.94
N LEU A 80 2.05 -1.86 16.90
CA LEU A 80 3.48 -1.80 16.59
C LEU A 80 3.96 -2.99 15.77
N THR A 81 3.39 -4.18 16.01
CA THR A 81 3.75 -5.39 15.28
C THR A 81 3.25 -5.34 13.84
N ILE A 82 1.98 -4.96 13.66
CA ILE A 82 1.31 -4.86 12.36
C ILE A 82 2.00 -3.79 11.51
N GLU A 83 2.29 -2.61 12.08
CA GLU A 83 2.99 -1.54 11.37
C GLU A 83 4.34 -2.04 10.82
N LYS A 84 5.17 -2.64 11.68
CA LYS A 84 6.49 -3.16 11.28
C LYS A 84 6.39 -4.31 10.29
N LYS A 85 5.43 -5.21 10.49
CA LYS A 85 5.17 -6.34 9.59
C LYS A 85 4.80 -5.83 8.20
N CYS A 86 3.85 -4.91 8.10
CA CYS A 86 3.42 -4.37 6.82
C CYS A 86 4.54 -3.59 6.13
N GLN A 87 5.30 -2.76 6.85
CA GLN A 87 6.48 -2.08 6.29
C GLN A 87 7.51 -3.08 5.72
N PHE A 88 7.71 -4.22 6.38
CA PHE A 88 8.61 -5.27 5.91
C PHE A 88 8.06 -5.96 4.65
N GLU A 89 6.80 -6.39 4.68
CA GLU A 89 6.17 -7.15 3.60
C GLU A 89 6.00 -6.34 2.32
N ILE A 90 5.75 -5.03 2.42
CA ILE A 90 5.56 -4.17 1.24
C ILE A 90 6.85 -3.49 0.76
N SER A 91 8.01 -3.85 1.33
CA SER A 91 9.28 -3.16 1.06
C SER A 91 9.62 -3.04 -0.43
N GLU A 92 9.22 -4.01 -1.26
CA GLU A 92 9.38 -3.98 -2.73
C GLU A 92 8.45 -2.99 -3.44
N SER A 93 7.36 -2.58 -2.81
CA SER A 93 6.38 -1.62 -3.33
C SER A 93 6.66 -0.17 -2.90
N LYS A 94 7.71 0.07 -2.12
CA LYS A 94 8.06 1.41 -1.64
C LYS A 94 8.38 2.35 -2.80
N GLU A 95 7.89 3.59 -2.73
CA GLU A 95 8.03 4.63 -3.76
C GLU A 95 7.37 4.28 -5.11
N THR A 96 6.49 3.28 -5.12
CA THR A 96 5.65 2.93 -6.28
C THR A 96 4.23 3.44 -6.09
N ASP A 97 3.48 3.53 -7.18
CA ASP A 97 2.04 3.82 -7.15
C ASP A 97 1.21 2.76 -6.38
N ALA A 98 1.78 1.57 -6.17
CA ALA A 98 1.15 0.50 -5.40
C ALA A 98 1.39 0.59 -3.87
N GLU A 99 2.28 1.46 -3.39
CA GLU A 99 2.70 1.51 -1.97
C GLU A 99 1.50 1.66 -1.02
N THR A 100 0.67 2.68 -1.26
CA THR A 100 -0.50 3.00 -0.43
C THR A 100 -1.47 1.83 -0.36
N THR A 101 -1.84 1.29 -1.52
CA THR A 101 -2.80 0.19 -1.60
C THR A 101 -2.25 -1.09 -0.97
N ARG A 102 -0.96 -1.40 -1.16
CA ARG A 102 -0.31 -2.56 -0.52
C ARG A 102 -0.26 -2.42 1.00
N MET A 103 0.09 -1.23 1.50
CA MET A 103 0.06 -0.92 2.93
C MET A 103 -1.34 -1.12 3.50
N ASN A 104 -2.35 -0.50 2.89
CA ASN A 104 -3.73 -0.58 3.37
C ASN A 104 -4.27 -2.01 3.37
N ASN A 105 -3.98 -2.81 2.33
CA ASN A 105 -4.40 -4.20 2.28
C ASN A 105 -3.74 -5.04 3.38
N CYS A 106 -2.44 -4.87 3.62
CA CYS A 106 -1.76 -5.56 4.71
C CYS A 106 -2.36 -5.18 6.08
N LEU A 107 -2.63 -3.89 6.32
CA LEU A 107 -3.27 -3.43 7.55
C LEU A 107 -4.66 -4.07 7.73
N VAL A 108 -5.48 -4.11 6.68
CA VAL A 108 -6.82 -4.73 6.71
C VAL A 108 -6.74 -6.21 7.10
N GLU A 109 -5.86 -6.97 6.45
CA GLU A 109 -5.70 -8.41 6.75
C GLU A 109 -5.35 -8.64 8.22
N ASN A 110 -4.39 -7.88 8.75
CA ASN A 110 -3.98 -8.01 10.14
C ASN A 110 -5.06 -7.53 11.13
N TYR A 111 -5.80 -6.46 10.83
CA TYR A 111 -6.95 -6.05 11.66
C TYR A 111 -8.05 -7.12 11.70
N LEU A 112 -8.29 -7.82 10.58
CA LEU A 112 -9.25 -8.92 10.54
C LEU A 112 -8.80 -10.11 11.38
N ASP A 113 -7.51 -10.44 11.38
CA ASP A 113 -6.96 -11.48 12.26
C ASP A 113 -7.01 -11.08 13.73
N GLU A 114 -6.78 -9.80 14.01
CA GLU A 114 -6.88 -9.25 15.35
C GLU A 114 -8.33 -9.22 15.87
N ILE A 115 -9.32 -8.91 15.01
CA ILE A 115 -10.74 -9.07 15.31
C ILE A 115 -11.07 -10.53 15.68
N LYS A 116 -10.63 -11.51 14.88
CA LYS A 116 -10.91 -12.94 15.15
C LYS A 116 -10.41 -13.38 16.51
N TYR A 117 -9.25 -12.88 16.93
CA TYR A 117 -8.71 -13.15 18.25
C TYR A 117 -9.58 -12.58 19.35
N PHE A 118 -9.94 -11.28 19.29
CA PHE A 118 -10.78 -10.66 20.31
C PHE A 118 -12.18 -11.29 20.37
N ASP A 119 -12.76 -11.61 19.21
CA ASP A 119 -14.05 -12.32 19.13
C ASP A 119 -13.99 -13.75 19.71
N SER A 120 -12.80 -14.35 19.82
CA SER A 120 -12.61 -15.68 20.42
C SER A 120 -12.48 -15.67 21.95
N ILE A 121 -12.30 -14.49 22.56
CA ILE A 121 -12.20 -14.35 24.01
C ILE A 121 -13.61 -14.48 24.60
N LEU A 122 -13.81 -15.46 25.47
CA LEU A 122 -15.07 -15.66 26.18
C LEU A 122 -15.30 -14.56 27.23
N PRO A 123 -16.56 -14.23 27.55
CA PRO A 123 -16.93 -13.44 28.72
C PRO A 123 -16.46 -14.08 30.04
#